data_AF-A0A6P7FS07-F1
#
_entry.id   AF-A0A6P7FS07-F1
#
_cell.length_a   1.000
_cell.length_b   1.000
_cell.length_c   1.000
_cell.angle_alpha   90.00
_cell.angle_beta   90.00
_cell.angle_gamma   90.00
#
_symmetry.space_group_name_H-M   'P 1'
#
loop_
_entity.id
_entity.type
_entity.pdbx_description
1 polymer ?
#
loop_
_entity_poly.entity_id
_entity_poly.type
_entity_poly.pdbx_seq_one_letter_code
_entity_poly.pdbx_strand_id
1 'polypeptide(L)'
;MIPQFIEQVQILMEIQQLKHAAADNWNEKSKYNWLCTKKCSLVILSLSHEYKLRQALNKVSLDQQVEILRKLIKCIDDNPDTDVLKIPELTLDLINNMITFNLVNESNFSRMNSFRNSLRRFSIASIRIPSHKTVERTRNVTFKDTPIIYKISK
;
A
#
# COMPACT_ATOMS: atom_id res chain seq x y z
N MET A 1 12.98 -2.61 -13.84
CA MET A 1 12.40 -2.88 -12.50
C MET A 1 10.90 -3.09 -12.57
N ILE A 2 10.06 -2.06 -12.78
CA ILE A 2 8.59 -2.23 -12.96
C ILE A 2 8.22 -3.32 -14.00
N PRO A 3 8.83 -3.37 -15.20
CA PRO A 3 8.51 -4.44 -16.16
C PRO A 3 8.85 -5.85 -15.64
N GLN A 4 9.91 -6.00 -14.84
CA GLN A 4 10.31 -7.30 -14.28
C GLN A 4 9.32 -7.77 -13.20
N PHE A 5 8.78 -6.86 -12.40
CA PHE A 5 7.75 -7.22 -11.41
C PHE A 5 6.47 -7.72 -12.09
N ILE A 6 6.06 -7.06 -13.17
CA ILE A 6 4.88 -7.45 -13.95
C ILE A 6 5.10 -8.82 -14.61
N GLU A 7 6.29 -9.04 -15.17
CA GLU A 7 6.70 -10.33 -15.73
C GLU A 7 6.65 -11.43 -14.66
N GLN A 8 7.11 -11.16 -13.44
CA GLN A 8 7.02 -12.12 -12.32
C GLN A 8 5.58 -12.46 -11.95
N VAL A 9 4.68 -11.49 -11.94
CA VAL A 9 3.24 -11.72 -11.72
C VAL A 9 2.65 -12.57 -12.85
N GLN A 10 3.03 -12.31 -14.10
CA GLN A 10 2.60 -13.10 -15.27
C GLN A 10 3.10 -14.54 -15.20
N ILE A 11 4.38 -14.77 -14.90
CA ILE A 11 4.95 -16.11 -14.70
C ILE A 11 4.17 -16.86 -13.62
N LEU A 12 3.81 -16.18 -12.54
CA LEU A 12 3.12 -16.78 -11.42
C LEU A 12 1.64 -17.10 -11.76
N MET A 13 1.00 -16.29 -12.62
CA MET A 13 -0.29 -16.66 -13.25
C MET A 13 -0.17 -17.91 -14.12
N GLU A 14 0.87 -18.01 -14.95
CA GLU A 14 1.12 -19.17 -15.81
C GLU A 14 1.36 -20.44 -14.99
N ILE A 15 2.15 -20.37 -13.93
CA ILE A 15 2.39 -21.50 -13.03
C ILE A 15 1.08 -21.97 -12.40
N GLN A 16 0.25 -21.05 -11.93
CA GLN A 16 -1.04 -21.41 -11.32
C GLN A 16 -1.99 -22.04 -12.36
N GLN A 17 -2.00 -21.54 -13.60
CA GLN A 17 -2.77 -22.12 -14.69
C GLN A 17 -2.31 -23.55 -15.02
N LEU A 18 -0.99 -23.79 -15.04
CA LEU A 18 -0.43 -25.12 -15.25
C LEU A 18 -0.81 -26.09 -14.11
N LYS A 19 -0.80 -25.61 -12.86
CA LYS A 19 -1.25 -26.41 -11.70
C LYS A 19 -2.72 -26.82 -11.86
N HIS A 20 -3.60 -25.89 -12.22
CA HIS A 20 -5.02 -26.19 -12.47
C HIS A 20 -5.21 -27.17 -13.63
N ALA A 21 -4.54 -26.95 -14.76
CA ALA A 21 -4.60 -27.86 -15.90
C ALA A 21 -4.08 -29.27 -15.56
N ALA A 22 -3.07 -29.38 -14.70
CA ALA A 22 -2.57 -30.66 -14.22
C ALA A 22 -3.55 -31.36 -13.26
N ALA A 23 -4.23 -30.61 -12.39
CA ALA A 23 -5.24 -31.13 -11.46
C ALA A 23 -6.48 -31.66 -12.21
N ASP A 24 -6.97 -30.92 -13.20
CA ASP A 24 -8.13 -31.33 -14.02
C ASP A 24 -7.87 -32.64 -14.79
N ASN A 25 -6.62 -32.85 -15.23
CA ASN A 25 -6.19 -34.05 -15.94
C ASN A 25 -6.08 -35.29 -15.04
N TRP A 26 -6.02 -35.12 -13.72
CA TRP A 26 -5.88 -36.22 -12.76
C TRP A 26 -7.22 -36.81 -12.30
N ASN A 27 -8.35 -36.16 -12.59
CA ASN A 27 -9.66 -36.71 -12.26
C ASN A 27 -9.92 -37.99 -13.07
N GLU A 28 -9.81 -39.14 -12.38
CA GLU A 28 -9.63 -40.52 -12.85
C GLU A 28 -10.66 -41.08 -13.85
N LYS A 29 -11.68 -40.33 -14.26
CA LYS A 29 -12.77 -40.85 -15.10
C LYS A 29 -12.39 -41.06 -16.56
N SER A 30 -11.30 -40.45 -17.05
CA SER A 30 -10.82 -40.66 -18.42
C SER A 30 -9.29 -40.67 -18.48
N LYS A 31 -8.70 -41.87 -18.43
CA LYS A 31 -7.24 -42.13 -18.50
C LYS A 31 -6.52 -41.59 -19.76
N TYR A 32 -7.27 -41.05 -20.72
CA TYR A 32 -6.76 -40.49 -21.98
C TYR A 32 -7.19 -39.05 -22.24
N ASN A 33 -7.88 -38.38 -21.30
CA ASN A 33 -8.31 -37.00 -21.52
C ASN A 33 -7.15 -36.04 -21.75
N TRP A 34 -5.98 -36.30 -21.16
CA TRP A 34 -4.75 -35.54 -21.40
C TRP A 34 -4.29 -35.55 -22.88
N LEU A 35 -4.68 -36.57 -23.68
CA LEU A 35 -4.45 -36.62 -25.13
C LEU A 35 -5.46 -35.74 -25.92
N CYS A 36 -6.64 -35.51 -25.35
CA CYS A 36 -7.74 -34.76 -25.95
C CYS A 36 -7.87 -33.33 -25.42
N THR A 37 -7.24 -33.00 -24.29
CA THR A 37 -7.18 -31.64 -23.77
C THR A 37 -6.36 -30.80 -24.73
N LYS A 38 -7.05 -29.91 -25.45
CA LYS A 38 -6.40 -28.83 -26.20
C LYS A 38 -5.45 -28.09 -25.26
N LYS A 39 -4.30 -27.67 -25.78
CA LYS A 39 -3.35 -26.79 -25.06
C LYS A 39 -4.14 -25.73 -24.29
N CYS A 40 -3.91 -25.63 -22.99
CA CYS A 40 -4.60 -24.67 -22.15
C CYS A 40 -4.42 -23.26 -22.76
N SER A 41 -5.52 -22.55 -23.00
CA SER A 41 -5.45 -21.20 -23.55
C SER A 41 -4.79 -20.30 -22.52
N LEU A 42 -3.57 -19.83 -22.80
CA LEU A 42 -2.79 -19.05 -21.85
C LEU A 42 -3.56 -17.79 -21.44
N VAL A 43 -3.82 -17.66 -20.14
CA VAL A 43 -4.52 -16.51 -19.58
C VAL A 43 -3.49 -15.41 -19.37
N ILE A 44 -3.55 -14.40 -20.25
CA ILE A 44 -2.62 -13.27 -20.20
C ILE A 44 -3.18 -12.19 -19.26
N LEU A 45 -2.28 -11.52 -18.55
CA LEU A 45 -2.62 -10.31 -17.79
C LEU A 45 -3.31 -9.29 -18.69
N SER A 46 -4.52 -8.89 -18.33
CA SER A 46 -5.24 -7.86 -19.09
C SER A 46 -4.52 -6.50 -19.01
N LEU A 47 -4.58 -5.72 -20.10
CA LEU A 47 -4.01 -4.37 -20.19
C LEU A 47 -4.49 -3.43 -19.06
N SER A 48 -5.75 -3.56 -18.62
CA SER A 48 -6.31 -2.74 -17.53
C SER A 48 -5.63 -3.03 -16.19
N HIS A 49 -5.42 -4.31 -15.86
CA HIS A 49 -4.70 -4.72 -14.66
C HIS A 49 -3.22 -4.34 -14.71
N GLU A 50 -2.59 -4.51 -15.87
CA GLU A 50 -1.20 -4.09 -16.07
C GLU A 50 -1.03 -2.59 -15.82
N TYR A 51 -1.91 -1.76 -16.39
CA TYR A 51 -1.89 -0.31 -16.18
C TYR A 51 -2.03 0.06 -14.70
N LYS A 52 -2.99 -0.55 -13.99
CA LYS A 52 -3.19 -0.32 -12.56
C LYS A 52 -1.97 -0.72 -11.74
N LEU A 53 -1.36 -1.87 -12.05
CA LEU A 53 -0.14 -2.34 -11.37
C LEU A 53 1.02 -1.37 -11.59
N ARG A 54 1.26 -0.93 -12.83
CA ARG A 54 2.28 0.08 -13.14
C ARG A 54 2.08 1.36 -12.33
N GLN A 55 0.84 1.84 -12.22
CA GLN A 55 0.53 3.05 -11.47
C GLN A 55 0.78 2.87 -9.97
N ALA A 56 0.41 1.72 -9.40
CA ALA A 56 0.58 1.43 -7.99
C ALA A 56 2.07 1.23 -7.62
N LEU A 57 2.84 0.55 -8.47
CA LEU A 57 4.27 0.28 -8.25
C LEU A 57 5.14 1.53 -8.22
N ASN A 58 4.74 2.63 -8.87
CA ASN A 58 5.46 3.90 -8.81
C ASN A 58 5.58 4.48 -7.39
N LYS A 59 4.74 4.02 -6.45
CA LYS A 59 4.70 4.49 -5.06
C LYS A 59 5.45 3.57 -4.08
N VAL A 60 6.04 2.49 -4.57
CA VAL A 60 6.56 1.39 -3.74
C VAL A 60 8.05 1.22 -4.00
N SER A 61 8.84 1.11 -2.93
CA SER A 61 10.29 0.89 -3.06
C SER A 61 10.61 -0.54 -3.50
N LEU A 62 11.82 -0.78 -3.98
CA LEU A 62 12.24 -2.07 -4.51
C LEU A 62 12.17 -3.20 -3.46
N ASP A 63 12.60 -2.93 -2.22
CA ASP A 63 12.55 -3.92 -1.14
C ASP A 63 11.11 -4.32 -0.81
N GLN A 64 10.20 -3.35 -0.84
CA GLN A 64 8.77 -3.56 -0.61
C GLN A 64 8.14 -4.38 -1.74
N GLN A 65 8.58 -4.18 -2.99
CA GLN A 65 8.15 -5.01 -4.13
C GLN A 65 8.52 -6.48 -3.90
N VAL A 66 9.72 -6.77 -3.44
CA VAL A 66 10.15 -8.14 -3.12
C VAL A 66 9.33 -8.73 -1.97
N GLU A 67 9.06 -7.95 -0.92
CA GLU A 67 8.22 -8.39 0.20
C GLU A 67 6.78 -8.73 -0.24
N ILE A 68 6.20 -7.89 -1.11
CA ILE A 68 4.88 -8.10 -1.70
C ILE A 68 4.86 -9.39 -2.52
N LEU A 69 5.89 -9.63 -3.35
CA LEU A 69 5.98 -10.84 -4.14
C LEU A 69 6.07 -12.10 -3.25
N ARG A 70 6.85 -12.05 -2.16
CA ARG A 70 6.92 -13.16 -1.19
C ARG A 70 5.56 -13.42 -0.53
N LYS A 71 4.85 -12.36 -0.14
CA LYS A 71 3.49 -12.46 0.43
C LYS A 71 2.49 -13.02 -0.59
N LEU A 72 2.60 -12.64 -1.85
CA LEU A 72 1.75 -13.14 -2.93
C LEU A 72 1.97 -14.64 -3.15
N ILE A 73 3.24 -15.07 -3.27
CA ILE A 73 3.58 -16.50 -3.41
C ILE A 73 3.00 -17.30 -2.25
N LYS A 74 3.25 -16.84 -1.01
CA LYS A 74 2.71 -17.51 0.18
C LYS A 74 1.17 -17.58 0.16
N CYS A 75 0.49 -16.51 -0.24
CA CYS A 75 -0.98 -16.48 -0.28
C CYS A 75 -1.56 -17.49 -1.27
N ILE A 76 -0.86 -17.74 -2.38
CA ILE A 76 -1.26 -18.73 -3.40
C ILE A 76 -0.92 -20.15 -2.94
N ASP A 77 0.22 -20.34 -2.28
CA ASP A 77 0.55 -21.65 -1.70
C ASP A 77 -0.43 -22.04 -0.59
N ASP A 78 -0.89 -21.07 0.22
CA ASP A 78 -1.90 -21.27 1.27
C ASP A 78 -3.30 -21.54 0.67
N ASN A 79 -3.58 -21.10 -0.57
CA ASN A 79 -4.88 -21.24 -1.24
C ASN A 79 -4.72 -21.76 -2.68
N PRO A 80 -4.51 -23.08 -2.87
CA PRO A 80 -4.19 -23.66 -4.17
C PRO A 80 -5.34 -23.55 -5.19
N ASP A 81 -6.58 -23.40 -4.74
CA ASP A 81 -7.77 -23.27 -5.60
C ASP A 81 -8.01 -21.84 -6.09
N THR A 82 -7.07 -20.92 -5.86
CA THR A 82 -7.19 -19.53 -6.31
C THR A 82 -7.24 -19.47 -7.84
N ASP A 83 -8.26 -18.80 -8.36
CA ASP A 83 -8.43 -18.54 -9.78
C ASP A 83 -7.31 -17.64 -10.32
N VAL A 84 -6.80 -17.98 -11.49
CA VAL A 84 -5.68 -17.31 -12.16
C VAL A 84 -6.01 -15.82 -12.39
N LEU A 85 -7.27 -15.52 -12.70
CA LEU A 85 -7.73 -14.15 -12.96
C LEU A 85 -7.71 -13.25 -11.71
N LYS A 86 -7.71 -13.82 -10.52
CA LYS A 86 -7.70 -13.06 -9.25
C LYS A 86 -6.30 -12.70 -8.78
N ILE A 87 -5.26 -13.33 -9.32
CA ILE A 87 -3.86 -13.06 -8.93
C ILE A 87 -3.49 -11.57 -9.10
N PRO A 88 -3.83 -10.89 -10.22
CA PRO A 88 -3.56 -9.46 -10.36
C PRO A 88 -4.31 -8.59 -9.35
N GLU A 89 -5.55 -8.95 -9.01
CA GLU A 89 -6.36 -8.26 -8.01
C GLU A 89 -5.74 -8.39 -6.61
N LEU A 90 -5.39 -9.62 -6.21
CA LEU A 90 -4.68 -9.88 -4.96
C LEU A 90 -3.36 -9.11 -4.88
N THR A 91 -2.64 -9.04 -5.99
CA THR A 91 -1.37 -8.28 -6.06
C THR A 91 -1.61 -6.79 -5.84
N LEU A 92 -2.66 -6.22 -6.46
CA LEU A 92 -3.04 -4.82 -6.26
C LEU A 92 -3.45 -4.56 -4.81
N ASP A 93 -4.22 -5.46 -4.19
CA ASP A 93 -4.63 -5.33 -2.80
C ASP A 93 -3.44 -5.37 -1.85
N LEU A 94 -2.47 -6.27 -2.07
CA LEU A 94 -1.23 -6.31 -1.29
C LEU A 94 -0.41 -5.02 -1.43
N ILE A 95 -0.32 -4.47 -2.65
CA ILE A 95 0.35 -3.19 -2.89
C ILE A 95 -0.36 -2.05 -2.14
N ASN A 96 -1.68 -1.96 -2.25
CA ASN A 96 -2.47 -0.94 -1.59
C ASN A 96 -2.37 -1.04 -0.07
N ASN A 97 -2.43 -2.25 0.49
CA ASN A 97 -2.24 -2.50 1.91
C ASN A 97 -0.85 -2.03 2.38
N MET A 98 0.20 -2.30 1.60
CA MET A 98 1.55 -1.83 1.94
C MET A 98 1.64 -0.29 1.93
N ILE A 99 1.04 0.37 0.93
CA ILE A 99 1.00 1.83 0.84
C ILE A 99 0.24 2.43 2.03
N THR A 100 -0.92 1.87 2.38
CA THR A 100 -1.71 2.35 3.54
C THR A 100 -0.96 2.14 4.85
N PHE A 101 -0.28 1.01 5.03
CA PHE A 101 0.54 0.75 6.21
C PHE A 101 1.67 1.76 6.36
N ASN A 102 2.37 2.09 5.26
CA ASN A 102 3.42 3.10 5.27
C ASN A 102 2.86 4.49 5.62
N LEU A 103 1.74 4.90 5.01
CA LEU A 103 1.07 6.17 5.32
C LEU A 103 0.63 6.26 6.79
N VAL A 104 0.06 5.19 7.32
CA VAL A 104 -0.36 5.11 8.72
C VAL A 104 0.85 5.25 9.64
N ASN A 105 1.96 4.54 9.35
CA ASN A 105 3.18 4.63 10.14
C ASN A 105 3.78 6.04 10.11
N GLU A 106 3.88 6.67 8.94
CA GLU A 106 4.34 8.06 8.81
C GLU A 106 3.46 9.03 9.62
N SER A 107 2.14 8.86 9.55
CA SER A 107 1.20 9.68 10.32
C SER A 107 1.35 9.48 11.83
N ASN A 108 1.61 8.25 12.28
CA ASN A 108 1.84 7.91 13.67
C ASN A 108 3.16 8.54 14.17
N PHE A 109 4.24 8.47 13.40
CA PHE A 109 5.50 9.13 13.73
C PHE A 109 5.37 10.66 13.77
N SER A 110 4.59 11.25 12.86
CA SER A 110 4.31 12.69 12.86
C SER A 110 3.52 13.13 14.10
N ARG A 111 2.47 12.39 14.47
CA ARG A 111 1.70 12.62 15.71
C ARG A 111 2.57 12.46 16.95
N MET A 112 3.40 11.43 16.99
CA MET A 112 4.33 11.17 18.09
C MET A 112 5.37 12.30 18.22
N ASN A 113 5.90 12.82 17.11
CA ASN A 113 6.82 13.95 17.10
C ASN A 113 6.15 15.24 17.53
N SER A 114 4.90 15.49 17.12
CA SER A 114 4.09 16.61 17.61
C SER A 114 3.84 16.52 19.12
N PHE A 115 3.47 15.34 19.62
CA PHE A 115 3.28 15.10 21.05
C PHE A 115 4.58 15.30 21.84
N ARG A 116 5.70 14.76 21.36
CA ARG A 116 7.03 14.96 21.97
C ARG A 116 7.45 16.44 21.97
N ASN A 117 7.19 17.17 20.89
CA ASN A 117 7.45 18.60 20.82
C ASN A 117 6.54 19.42 21.74
N SER A 118 5.28 19.01 21.88
CA SER A 118 4.34 19.58 22.85
C SER A 118 4.84 19.37 24.28
N LEU A 119 5.18 18.14 24.66
CA LEU A 119 5.74 17.83 25.97
C LEU A 119 7.06 18.55 26.26
N ARG A 120 7.97 18.66 25.28
CA ARG A 120 9.20 19.45 25.44
C ARG A 120 8.91 20.92 25.73
N ARG A 121 7.89 21.50 25.11
CA ARG A 121 7.47 22.89 25.40
C ARG A 121 6.90 23.01 26.82
N PHE A 122 6.14 22.02 27.29
CA PHE A 122 5.65 21.99 28.67
C PHE A 122 6.76 21.74 29.71
N SER A 123 7.82 20.98 29.38
CA SER A 123 8.92 20.72 30.31
C SER A 123 9.90 21.90 30.43
N ILE A 124 10.10 22.69 29.38
CA ILE A 124 10.90 23.94 29.45
C ILE A 124 10.11 25.03 30.18
N ALA A 125 8.78 25.01 30.08
CA ALA A 125 7.89 25.78 30.94
C ALA A 125 7.69 25.10 32.32
N SER A 126 8.77 24.53 32.88
CA SER A 126 8.83 24.22 34.30
C SER A 126 8.35 25.46 35.05
N ILE A 127 7.29 25.22 35.80
CA ILE A 127 6.44 26.21 36.43
C ILE A 127 7.30 26.97 37.44
N ARG A 128 7.88 28.10 37.02
CA ARG A 128 8.22 29.17 37.96
C ARG A 128 6.88 29.71 38.44
N ILE A 129 6.37 29.16 39.53
CA ILE A 129 5.32 29.80 40.32
C ILE A 129 5.86 31.21 40.61
N PRO A 130 5.25 32.28 40.09
CA PRO A 130 5.67 33.62 40.45
C PRO A 130 5.30 33.80 41.92
N SER A 131 6.31 33.82 42.79
CA SER A 131 6.16 34.33 44.14
C SER A 131 5.55 35.73 44.04
N HIS A 132 4.32 35.87 44.53
CA HIS A 132 3.51 37.06 44.60
C HIS A 132 4.34 38.31 44.95
N LYS A 133 4.76 39.08 43.93
CA LYS A 133 5.09 40.50 44.06
C LYS A 133 4.47 41.22 42.89
N THR A 134 3.45 41.99 43.22
CA THR A 134 2.74 42.98 42.41
C THR A 134 3.70 43.78 41.55
N VAL A 135 3.67 43.57 40.24
CA VAL A 135 4.09 44.58 39.26
C VAL A 135 3.16 44.50 38.07
N GLU A 136 2.39 45.57 37.88
CA GLU A 136 1.56 45.84 36.72
C GLU A 136 2.36 45.64 35.43
N ARG A 137 1.92 44.69 34.59
CA ARG A 137 2.23 44.72 33.15
C ARG A 137 1.00 44.25 32.39
N THR A 138 0.23 45.23 31.93
CA THR A 138 -0.70 45.09 30.81
C THR A 138 0.05 44.52 29.60
N ARG A 139 -0.16 43.25 29.28
CA ARG A 139 0.19 42.69 27.98
C ARG A 139 -1.11 42.35 27.26
N ASN A 140 -1.55 43.31 26.47
CA ASN A 140 -2.63 43.13 25.51
C ASN A 140 -2.24 42.02 24.53
N VAL A 141 -3.13 41.05 24.36
CA VAL A 141 -3.07 40.07 23.27
C VAL A 141 -3.52 40.80 22.02
N THR A 142 -2.60 41.17 21.14
CA THR A 142 -2.97 41.62 19.78
C THR A 142 -3.19 40.39 18.93
N PHE A 143 -4.46 40.07 18.66
CA PHE A 143 -4.81 39.36 17.43
C PHE A 143 -4.29 40.20 16.26
N LYS A 144 -3.56 39.59 15.33
CA LYS A 144 -3.26 40.23 14.04
C LYS A 144 -4.55 40.28 13.21
N ASP A 145 -5.44 41.20 13.56
CA ASP A 145 -6.64 41.55 12.79
C ASP A 145 -6.28 42.58 11.71
N THR A 146 -5.56 42.13 10.69
CA THR A 146 -5.56 42.84 9.40
C THR A 146 -6.13 41.88 8.36
N PRO A 147 -7.43 41.98 8.01
CA PRO A 147 -7.97 41.20 6.91
C PRO A 147 -7.28 41.62 5.60
N ILE A 148 -6.73 40.65 4.88
CA ILE A 148 -6.19 40.87 3.54
C ILE A 148 -7.39 40.99 2.59
N ILE A 149 -7.73 42.22 2.21
CA ILE A 149 -8.82 42.50 1.26
C ILE A 149 -8.26 42.34 -0.15
N TYR A 150 -8.70 41.30 -0.86
CA TYR A 150 -8.42 41.13 -2.29
C TYR A 150 -9.43 41.94 -3.11
N LYS A 151 -8.96 42.89 -3.92
CA LYS A 151 -9.80 43.63 -4.87
C LYS A 151 -9.88 42.85 -6.18
N ILE A 152 -11.09 42.46 -6.58
CA ILE A 152 -11.36 41.91 -7.91
C ILE A 152 -11.50 43.10 -8.86
N SER A 153 -10.60 43.21 -9.84
CA SER A 153 -10.76 44.16 -10.96
C SER A 153 -11.76 43.60 -11.96
N LYS A 154 -12.67 44.45 -12.43
CA LYS A 154 -13.37 44.23 -13.71
C LYS A 154 -12.40 44.38 -14.87
#